data_AF-A0A2D4S3B1-F1
#
_entry.id   AF-A0A2D4S3B1-F1
#
_cell.length_a   1.000
_cell.length_b   1.000
_cell.length_c   1.000
_cell.angle_alpha   90.00
_cell.angle_beta   90.00
_cell.angle_gamma   90.00
#
_symmetry.space_group_name_H-M   'P 1'
#
loop_
_entity.id
_entity.type
_entity.pdbx_description
1 polymer ?
#
loop_
_entity_poly.entity_id
_entity_poly.type
_entity_poly.pdbx_seq_one_letter_code
_entity_poly.pdbx_strand_id
1 'polypeptide(L)'
;QRIFLGKTRAFPGGGEAVAISAKEGSPEEAEFTEKVLSKSPKQLKAYWAKMVFTGKGTPPRQVDSAAEMIQLISANPNLIGFIPAGTGGGGVKVVGKF
;
A
#
# COMPACT_ATOMS: atom_id res chain seq x y z
N GLN A 1 -4.87 0.92 6.67
CA GLN A 1 -5.41 2.22 6.17
C GLN A 1 -4.48 3.43 6.39
N ARG A 2 -4.14 3.84 7.62
CA ARG A 2 -3.42 5.11 7.87
C ARG A 2 -2.05 5.22 7.18
N ILE A 3 -1.28 4.13 7.16
CA ILE A 3 0.04 4.07 6.50
C ILE A 3 -0.10 4.31 4.99
N PHE A 4 -1.04 3.62 4.34
CA PHE A 4 -1.36 3.76 2.91
C PHE A 4 -1.96 5.11 2.51
N LEU A 5 -2.37 5.95 3.47
CA LEU A 5 -2.78 7.34 3.23
C LEU A 5 -1.66 8.33 3.60
N GLY A 6 -0.47 7.87 3.98
CA GLY A 6 0.62 8.73 4.46
C GLY A 6 0.33 9.45 5.78
N LYS A 7 -0.75 9.07 6.49
CA LYS A 7 -1.14 9.68 7.77
C LYS A 7 -0.31 9.20 8.95
N THR A 8 0.42 8.09 8.79
CA THR A 8 1.39 7.59 9.76
C THR A 8 2.52 6.91 8.99
N ARG A 9 3.74 6.97 9.53
CA ARG A 9 4.95 6.38 8.92
C ARG A 9 5.56 5.28 9.79
N ALA A 10 4.77 4.76 10.73
CA ALA A 10 5.21 3.73 11.66
C ALA A 10 4.13 2.64 11.79
N PHE A 11 4.58 1.40 11.95
CA PHE A 11 3.76 0.27 12.35
C PHE A 11 3.26 0.43 13.79
N PRO A 12 2.15 -0.22 14.15
CA PRO A 12 1.78 -0.39 15.55
C PRO A 12 2.91 -1.09 16.30
N GLY A 13 3.64 -0.36 17.15
CA GLY A 13 4.85 -0.85 17.82
C GLY A 13 6.13 -0.03 17.56
N GLY A 14 6.07 0.99 16.68
CA GLY A 14 7.13 1.99 16.55
C GLY A 14 8.17 1.76 15.45
N GLY A 15 8.14 0.63 14.74
CA GLY A 15 8.97 0.40 13.55
C GLY A 15 8.52 1.25 12.36
N GLU A 16 9.46 1.68 11.51
CA GLU A 16 9.14 2.45 10.30
C GLU A 16 8.25 1.64 9.34
N ALA A 17 7.27 2.31 8.74
CA ALA A 17 6.36 1.71 7.77
C ALA A 17 6.29 2.56 6.49
N VAL A 18 6.63 1.93 5.38
CA VAL A 18 6.60 2.50 4.04
C VAL A 18 5.59 1.72 3.21
N ALA A 19 4.52 2.39 2.79
CA ALA A 19 3.52 1.77 1.93
C ALA A 19 4.05 1.60 0.50
N ILE A 20 3.78 0.44 -0.07
CA ILE A 20 3.84 0.16 -1.50
C ILE A 20 2.45 -0.29 -1.98
N SER A 21 2.11 0.06 -3.21
CA SER A 21 0.80 -0.21 -3.81
C SER A 21 0.95 -1.03 -5.07
N ALA A 22 -0.08 -1.80 -5.43
CA ALA A 22 -0.19 -2.33 -6.77
C ALA A 22 -0.30 -1.17 -7.80
N LYS A 23 -0.02 -1.50 -9.06
CA LYS A 23 -0.12 -0.59 -10.20
C LYS A 23 -1.45 0.14 -10.24
N GLU A 24 -1.42 1.46 -10.50
CA GLU A 24 -2.65 2.24 -10.67
C GLU A 24 -3.55 1.62 -11.75
N GLY A 25 -4.81 1.39 -11.39
CA GLY A 25 -5.80 0.79 -12.29
C GLY A 25 -5.77 -0.75 -12.34
N SER A 26 -4.92 -1.42 -11.56
CA SER A 26 -5.03 -2.86 -11.38
C SER A 26 -6.28 -3.22 -10.56
N PRO A 27 -6.85 -4.42 -10.75
CA PRO A 27 -7.97 -4.89 -9.93
C PRO A 27 -7.65 -4.91 -8.43
N GLU A 28 -6.40 -5.23 -8.07
CA GLU A 28 -5.95 -5.26 -6.68
C GLU A 28 -5.97 -3.87 -6.05
N GLU A 29 -5.47 -2.86 -6.78
CA GLU A 29 -5.45 -1.48 -6.30
C GLU A 29 -6.87 -0.97 -6.13
N ALA A 30 -7.74 -1.21 -7.11
CA ALA A 30 -9.14 -0.79 -7.05
C ALA A 30 -9.87 -1.41 -5.83
N GLU A 31 -9.73 -2.72 -5.65
CA GLU A 31 -10.39 -3.43 -4.54
C GLU A 31 -9.85 -2.98 -3.18
N PHE A 32 -8.53 -2.85 -3.03
CA PHE A 32 -7.92 -2.37 -1.79
C PHE A 32 -8.35 -0.93 -1.46
N THR A 33 -8.34 -0.06 -2.47
CA THR A 33 -8.70 1.35 -2.31
C THR A 33 -10.17 1.49 -1.89
N GLU A 34 -11.06 0.68 -2.45
CA GLU A 34 -12.47 0.68 -2.06
C GLU A 34 -12.68 0.08 -0.67
N LYS A 35 -12.21 -1.15 -0.43
CA LYS A 35 -12.50 -1.90 0.80
C LYS A 35 -11.72 -1.39 2.01
N VAL A 36 -10.45 -1.01 1.85
CA VAL A 36 -9.55 -0.66 2.96
C VAL A 36 -9.39 0.85 3.13
N LEU A 37 -9.35 1.60 2.03
CA LEU A 37 -9.21 3.06 2.11
C LEU A 37 -10.56 3.78 2.15
N SER A 38 -11.66 3.08 1.83
CA SER A 38 -13.01 3.64 1.70
C SER A 38 -13.02 4.82 0.73
N LYS A 39 -12.33 4.66 -0.40
CA LYS A 39 -12.17 5.66 -1.46
C LYS A 39 -12.32 4.98 -2.81
N SER A 40 -12.75 5.72 -3.83
CA SER A 40 -12.56 5.29 -5.21
C SER A 40 -11.12 5.60 -5.68
N PRO A 41 -10.62 4.91 -6.72
CA PRO A 41 -9.30 5.21 -7.31
C PRO A 41 -9.14 6.69 -7.70
N LYS A 42 -10.22 7.30 -8.23
CA LYS A 42 -10.25 8.74 -8.56
C LYS A 42 -10.07 9.62 -7.31
N GLN A 43 -10.72 9.28 -6.20
CA GLN A 43 -10.59 10.00 -4.94
C GLN A 43 -9.20 9.82 -4.32
N LEU A 44 -8.61 8.62 -4.42
CA LEU A 44 -7.25 8.37 -3.94
C LEU A 44 -6.22 9.17 -4.75
N LYS A 45 -6.36 9.21 -6.06
CA LYS A 45 -5.51 10.02 -6.96
C LYS A 45 -5.61 11.51 -6.63
N ALA A 46 -6.82 12.04 -6.48
CA ALA A 46 -7.03 13.44 -6.09
C ALA A 46 -6.46 13.73 -4.68
N TYR A 47 -6.59 12.79 -3.74
CA TYR A 47 -6.01 12.90 -2.41
C TYR A 47 -4.49 13.05 -2.46
N TRP A 48 -3.80 12.19 -3.21
CA TRP A 48 -2.35 12.25 -3.34
C TRP A 48 -1.87 13.46 -4.14
N ALA A 49 -2.59 13.86 -5.19
CA ALA A 49 -2.30 15.11 -5.89
C ALA A 49 -2.31 16.32 -4.94
N LYS A 50 -3.32 16.40 -4.05
CA LYS A 50 -3.38 17.45 -3.02
C LYS A 50 -2.25 17.34 -2.00
N MET A 51 -1.88 16.13 -1.57
CA MET A 51 -0.80 15.92 -0.60
C MET A 51 0.57 16.33 -1.17
N VAL A 52 0.85 15.97 -2.42
CA VAL A 52 2.08 16.34 -3.13
C VAL A 52 2.13 17.86 -3.32
N PHE A 53 1.03 18.47 -3.79
CA PHE A 53 0.96 19.92 -4.00
C PHE A 53 1.17 20.72 -2.70
N THR A 54 0.73 20.18 -1.56
CA THR A 54 0.91 20.81 -0.25
C THR A 54 2.22 20.42 0.46
N GLY A 55 3.07 19.60 -0.17
CA GLY A 55 4.31 19.11 0.41
C GLY A 55 4.14 18.18 1.63
N LYS A 56 2.92 17.68 1.87
CA LYS A 56 2.56 16.90 3.06
C LYS A 56 2.80 15.40 2.91
N GLY A 57 3.12 14.94 1.71
CA GLY A 57 3.49 13.54 1.47
C GLY A 57 3.52 13.17 0.00
N THR A 58 4.08 12.00 -0.25
CA THR A 58 4.20 11.39 -1.59
C THR A 58 3.41 10.09 -1.64
N PRO A 59 2.75 9.78 -2.77
CA PRO A 59 2.02 8.54 -2.92
C PRO A 59 2.92 7.32 -2.71
N PRO A 60 2.34 6.17 -2.31
CA PRO A 60 3.06 4.91 -2.22
C PRO A 60 3.73 4.57 -3.54
N ARG A 61 4.90 3.95 -3.47
CA ARG A 61 5.55 3.40 -4.66
C ARG A 61 4.67 2.31 -5.25
N GLN A 62 4.52 2.30 -6.58
CA GLN A 62 3.76 1.28 -7.29
C GLN A 62 4.68 0.12 -7.71
N VAL A 63 4.12 -1.09 -7.72
CA VAL A 63 4.76 -2.32 -8.22
C VAL A 63 3.89 -2.95 -9.28
N ASP A 64 4.50 -3.64 -10.24
CA ASP A 64 3.79 -4.18 -11.40
C ASP A 64 3.19 -5.58 -11.16
N SER A 65 3.61 -6.27 -10.09
CA SER A 65 3.09 -7.60 -9.76
C SER A 65 3.12 -7.94 -8.28
N ALA A 66 2.27 -8.88 -7.87
CA ALA A 66 2.27 -9.42 -6.51
C ALA A 66 3.58 -10.15 -6.17
N ALA A 67 4.24 -10.78 -7.14
CA ALA A 67 5.54 -11.41 -6.94
C ALA A 67 6.64 -10.37 -6.61
N GLU A 68 6.68 -9.26 -7.36
CA GLU A 68 7.59 -8.14 -7.07
C GLU A 68 7.29 -7.56 -5.68
N MET A 69 6.00 -7.42 -5.32
CA MET A 69 5.61 -6.95 -4.00
C MET A 69 6.15 -7.84 -2.88
N ILE A 70 5.99 -9.16 -3.00
CA ILE A 70 6.48 -10.15 -2.03
C ILE A 70 8.01 -10.06 -1.93
N GLN A 71 8.72 -9.98 -3.06
CA GLN A 71 10.17 -9.86 -3.08
C GLN A 71 10.65 -8.60 -2.35
N LEU A 72 10.04 -7.45 -2.61
CA LEU A 72 10.39 -6.19 -1.96
C LEU A 72 10.12 -6.23 -0.45
N ILE A 73 8.97 -6.74 -0.02
CA ILE A 73 8.62 -6.87 1.41
C ILE A 73 9.55 -7.86 2.11
N SER A 74 9.89 -8.96 1.46
CA SER A 74 10.83 -9.96 1.99
C SER A 74 12.25 -9.39 2.14
N ALA A 75 12.66 -8.50 1.23
CA ALA A 75 13.95 -7.83 1.27
C ALA A 75 14.00 -6.66 2.27
N ASN A 76 12.86 -6.04 2.57
CA ASN A 76 12.78 -4.91 3.49
C ASN A 76 11.53 -5.00 4.39
N PRO A 77 11.69 -5.34 5.68
CA PRO A 77 10.57 -5.52 6.61
C PRO A 77 9.84 -4.20 6.96
N ASN A 78 10.38 -3.04 6.58
CA ASN A 78 9.70 -1.76 6.76
C ASN A 78 8.62 -1.54 5.69
N LEU A 79 8.57 -2.35 4.63
CA LEU A 79 7.57 -2.21 3.57
C LEU A 79 6.26 -2.90 3.94
N ILE A 80 5.15 -2.29 3.54
CA ILE A 80 3.81 -2.89 3.62
C ILE A 80 3.06 -2.69 2.31
N GLY A 81 2.45 -3.77 1.83
CA GLY A 81 1.63 -3.79 0.63
C GLY A 81 0.41 -4.70 0.79
N PHE A 82 -0.26 -4.98 -0.32
CA PHE A 82 -1.42 -5.85 -0.40
C PHE A 82 -1.34 -6.70 -1.67
N ILE A 83 -1.72 -7.98 -1.57
CA ILE A 83 -1.67 -8.95 -2.68
C ILE A 83 -2.98 -9.74 -2.72
N PRO A 84 -3.37 -10.30 -3.89
CA PRO A 84 -4.52 -11.19 -3.97
C PRO A 84 -4.39 -12.38 -3.02
N ALA A 85 -5.50 -12.76 -2.38
CA ALA A 85 -5.55 -13.97 -1.57
C ALA A 85 -5.18 -15.20 -2.41
N GLY A 86 -4.36 -16.09 -1.85
CA GLY A 86 -3.87 -17.29 -2.56
C GLY A 86 -2.57 -17.07 -3.33
N THR A 87 -2.10 -15.83 -3.49
CA THR A 87 -0.72 -15.56 -3.94
C THR A 87 0.22 -15.96 -2.80
N GLY A 88 0.94 -17.07 -2.97
CA GLY A 88 1.71 -17.73 -1.90
C GLY A 88 2.60 -16.76 -1.11
N GLY A 89 2.32 -16.61 0.18
CA GLY A 89 3.01 -15.68 1.09
C GLY A 89 4.30 -16.22 1.70
N GLY A 90 5.08 -17.00 0.96
CA GLY A 90 6.36 -17.51 1.47
C GLY A 90 7.31 -16.33 1.74
N GLY A 91 7.65 -16.09 3.01
CA GLY A 91 8.62 -15.05 3.40
C GLY A 91 8.03 -13.70 3.82
N VAL A 92 6.70 -13.52 3.78
CA VAL A 92 6.04 -12.27 4.21
C VAL A 92 5.07 -12.50 5.35
N LYS A 93 4.99 -11.53 6.27
CA LYS A 93 4.02 -11.57 7.38
C LYS A 93 2.69 -10.99 6.93
N VAL A 94 1.63 -11.79 6.99
CA VAL A 94 0.26 -11.33 6.75
C VAL A 94 -0.27 -10.64 8.01
N VAL A 95 -0.63 -9.36 7.89
CA VAL A 95 -1.12 -8.53 9.01
C VAL A 95 -2.64 -8.30 8.98
N GLY A 96 -3.33 -8.75 7.94
CA GLY A 96 -4.78 -8.62 7.79
C GLY A 96 -5.32 -9.18 6.49
N LYS A 97 -6.64 -9.28 6.40
CA LYS A 97 -7.44 -9.61 5.21
C LYS A 97 -8.65 -8.68 5.17
N PHE A 98 -9.19 -8.41 4.00
CA PHE A 98 -10.30 -7.47 3.78
C PHE A 98 -11.24 -7.99 2.69
#